data_AF-A0A1D6G422-F1
#
_entry.id   AF-A0A1D6G422-F1
#
_cell.length_a   1.000
_cell.length_b   1.000
_cell.length_c   1.000
_cell.angle_alpha   90.00
_cell.angle_beta   90.00
_cell.angle_gamma   90.00
#
_symmetry.space_group_name_H-M   'P 1'
#
loop_
_entity.id
_entity.type
_entity.pdbx_description
1 polymer ?
#
loop_
_entity_poly.entity_id
_entity_poly.type
_entity_poly.pdbx_seq_one_letter_code
_entity_poly.pdbx_strand_id
1 'polypeptide(L)'
;MWGERTHHKHWHQGHGTSGNSNNKKHDKRQPKFIPDNYSSVDEVTTALREAGLESSNLILGIDFTKSNEWSGRHSFRRKSLHAINGTPNPYEQAISIIGRTLSPFDDDNLIPCFGFGDASTHDHSVFSFYPENRPCRGFEEVLVRYRQIVPHLNLSGNKRPTLLPAPSVQ
;
A
#
# COMPACT_ATOMS: atom_id res chain seq x y z
N MET A 1 -0.67 -25.63 -54.93
CA MET A 1 -0.82 -26.85 -55.74
C MET A 1 -0.68 -28.04 -54.81
N TRP A 2 -1.79 -28.79 -54.69
CA TRP A 2 -1.96 -30.23 -54.39
C TRP A 2 -0.98 -30.90 -53.41
N GLY A 3 -1.41 -31.66 -52.40
CA GLY A 3 -2.73 -32.21 -52.15
C GLY A 3 -2.64 -33.22 -51.01
N GLU A 4 -3.78 -33.43 -50.36
CA GLU A 4 -4.01 -34.46 -49.35
C GLU A 4 -3.93 -35.87 -49.95
N ARG A 5 -3.64 -36.86 -49.09
CA ARG A 5 -4.16 -38.22 -49.26
C ARG A 5 -4.52 -38.81 -47.90
N THR A 6 -5.81 -39.08 -47.77
CA THR A 6 -6.55 -39.68 -46.65
C THR A 6 -6.31 -41.19 -46.58
N HIS A 7 -6.45 -41.82 -45.42
CA HIS A 7 -6.80 -43.25 -45.32
C HIS A 7 -7.48 -43.60 -43.96
N HIS A 8 -8.68 -44.19 -44.08
CA HIS A 8 -9.40 -45.17 -43.22
C HIS A 8 -9.93 -44.77 -41.83
N LYS A 9 -11.26 -44.71 -41.60
CA LYS A 9 -12.34 -45.75 -41.48
C LYS A 9 -12.49 -46.37 -40.07
N HIS A 10 -13.52 -45.88 -39.38
CA HIS A 10 -14.52 -46.49 -38.48
C HIS A 10 -14.12 -47.60 -37.48
N TRP A 11 -14.54 -47.46 -36.20
CA TRP A 11 -15.63 -48.25 -35.58
C TRP A 11 -15.90 -47.84 -34.10
N HIS A 12 -17.15 -48.12 -33.68
CA HIS A 12 -17.70 -48.34 -32.33
C HIS A 12 -18.36 -47.20 -31.52
N GLN A 13 -19.65 -47.43 -31.24
CA GLN A 13 -20.49 -46.82 -30.21
C GLN A 13 -20.02 -47.22 -28.81
N GLY A 14 -20.12 -46.28 -27.87
CA GLY A 14 -20.04 -46.54 -26.42
C GLY A 14 -20.77 -45.44 -25.65
N HIS A 15 -21.84 -45.82 -24.94
CA HIS A 15 -22.49 -45.00 -23.93
C HIS A 15 -21.54 -44.81 -22.73
N GLY A 16 -21.42 -43.57 -22.22
CA GLY A 16 -20.63 -43.28 -21.01
C GLY A 16 -20.82 -41.84 -20.53
N THR A 17 -21.12 -41.69 -19.26
CA THR A 17 -21.66 -40.53 -18.54
C THR A 17 -20.66 -39.44 -18.17
N SER A 18 -21.20 -38.24 -17.94
CA SER A 18 -20.77 -37.21 -16.97
C SER A 18 -19.43 -36.48 -17.19
N GLY A 19 -19.55 -35.17 -17.43
CA GLY A 19 -18.44 -34.23 -17.41
C GLY A 19 -18.95 -32.80 -17.43
N ASN A 20 -19.63 -32.39 -16.34
CA ASN A 20 -20.08 -31.02 -16.16
C ASN A 20 -18.87 -30.11 -15.89
N SER A 21 -18.35 -29.48 -16.94
CA SER A 21 -17.27 -28.50 -16.89
C SER A 21 -17.75 -27.21 -16.20
N ASN A 22 -17.71 -27.21 -14.86
CA ASN A 22 -17.95 -26.03 -14.04
C ASN A 22 -16.82 -25.01 -14.27
N ASN A 23 -17.03 -24.15 -15.26
CA ASN A 23 -16.25 -22.96 -15.53
C ASN A 23 -16.43 -21.98 -14.36
N LYS A 24 -15.59 -22.10 -13.31
CA LYS A 24 -15.54 -21.16 -12.19
C LYS A 24 -15.04 -19.82 -12.72
N LYS A 25 -15.98 -18.99 -13.18
CA LYS A 25 -15.76 -17.55 -13.34
C LYS A 25 -15.32 -17.01 -12.00
N HIS A 26 -14.04 -16.66 -11.88
CA HIS A 26 -13.57 -15.80 -10.81
C HIS A 26 -14.35 -14.49 -10.91
N ASP A 27 -15.29 -14.29 -9.99
CA ASP A 27 -16.06 -13.08 -9.83
C ASP A 27 -15.06 -11.96 -9.48
N LYS A 28 -14.58 -11.24 -10.49
CA LYS A 28 -13.79 -10.01 -10.34
C LYS A 28 -14.75 -8.95 -9.80
N ARG A 29 -15.12 -9.08 -8.52
CA ARG A 29 -15.90 -8.08 -7.81
C ARG A 29 -15.08 -6.80 -7.79
N GLN A 30 -15.48 -5.86 -8.65
CA GLN A 30 -14.95 -4.51 -8.62
C GLN A 30 -15.17 -3.97 -7.19
N PRO A 31 -14.16 -3.34 -6.58
CA PRO A 31 -14.33 -2.74 -5.26
C PRO A 31 -15.50 -1.75 -5.33
N LYS A 32 -16.49 -1.93 -4.45
CA LYS A 32 -17.62 -1.02 -4.36
C LYS A 32 -17.10 0.33 -3.90
N PHE A 33 -17.56 1.40 -4.54
CA PHE A 33 -17.29 2.77 -4.10
C PHE A 33 -17.72 2.94 -2.65
N ILE A 34 -16.82 3.44 -1.80
CA ILE A 34 -17.11 3.77 -0.40
C ILE A 34 -17.36 5.28 -0.35
N PRO A 35 -18.60 5.73 -0.10
CA PRO A 35 -18.91 7.15 0.01
C PRO A 35 -18.36 7.75 1.31
N ASP A 36 -18.03 9.05 1.27
CA ASP A 36 -17.62 9.82 2.45
C ASP A 36 -18.83 10.13 3.33
N ASN A 37 -19.10 9.26 4.30
CA ASN A 37 -20.27 9.34 5.18
C ASN A 37 -19.97 9.91 6.57
N TYR A 38 -18.72 10.27 6.87
CA TYR A 38 -18.27 10.63 8.21
C TYR A 38 -17.67 12.04 8.24
N SER A 39 -18.02 12.79 9.28
CA SER A 39 -17.61 14.18 9.49
C SER A 39 -16.52 14.34 10.56
N SER A 40 -16.22 13.29 11.32
CA SER A 40 -15.22 13.28 12.39
C SER A 40 -14.49 11.95 12.54
N VAL A 41 -13.33 11.95 13.21
CA VAL A 41 -12.57 10.74 13.54
C VAL A 41 -13.35 9.83 14.50
N ASP A 42 -14.13 10.41 15.40
CA ASP A 42 -14.93 9.67 16.38
C ASP A 42 -16.07 8.89 15.69
N GLU A 43 -16.68 9.49 14.67
CA GLU A 43 -17.67 8.80 13.83
C GLU A 43 -17.06 7.61 13.09
N VAL A 44 -15.86 7.77 12.51
CA VAL A 44 -15.15 6.66 11.84
C VAL A 44 -14.83 5.55 12.84
N THR A 45 -14.32 5.90 14.02
CA THR A 45 -13.99 4.94 15.08
C THR A 45 -15.24 4.17 15.52
N THR A 46 -16.37 4.86 15.70
CA THR A 46 -17.65 4.23 16.06
C THR A 46 -18.12 3.29 14.95
N ALA A 47 -18.08 3.73 13.70
CA ALA A 47 -18.51 2.91 12.57
C ALA A 47 -17.65 1.66 12.38
N LEU A 48 -16.34 1.73 12.63
CA LEU A 48 -15.46 0.55 12.61
C LEU A 48 -15.88 -0.48 13.67
N ARG A 49 -16.23 -0.02 14.88
CA ARG A 49 -16.73 -0.88 15.95
C ARG A 49 -18.07 -1.52 15.59
N GLU A 50 -19.01 -0.74 15.04
CA GLU A 50 -20.31 -1.23 14.59
C GLU A 50 -20.20 -2.23 13.43
N ALA A 51 -19.18 -2.09 12.59
CA ALA A 51 -18.85 -3.05 11.54
C ALA A 51 -18.21 -4.35 12.06
N GLY A 52 -17.98 -4.46 13.37
CA GLY A 52 -17.43 -5.65 14.02
C GLY A 52 -15.91 -5.69 14.12
N LEU A 53 -15.22 -4.54 13.99
CA LEU A 53 -13.81 -4.47 14.35
C LEU A 53 -13.69 -4.46 15.88
N GLU A 54 -13.30 -5.60 16.44
CA GLU A 54 -13.14 -5.78 17.89
C GLU A 54 -11.68 -5.74 18.32
N SER A 55 -10.80 -6.36 17.54
CA SER A 55 -9.39 -6.58 17.83
C SER A 55 -8.57 -6.60 16.54
N SER A 56 -7.36 -6.05 16.58
CA SER A 56 -6.43 -6.03 15.45
C SER A 56 -4.98 -5.89 15.92
N ASN A 57 -4.04 -6.20 15.03
CA ASN A 57 -2.66 -5.76 15.15
C ASN A 57 -2.31 -4.90 13.94
N LEU A 58 -1.58 -3.83 14.19
CA LEU A 58 -1.22 -2.86 13.16
C LEU A 58 0.27 -2.95 12.78
N ILE A 59 0.55 -2.81 11.48
CA ILE A 59 1.91 -2.66 10.96
C ILE A 59 1.97 -1.35 10.16
N LEU A 60 3.03 -0.57 10.32
CA LEU A 60 3.23 0.67 9.59
C LEU A 60 4.46 0.60 8.68
N GLY A 61 4.26 0.93 7.40
CA GLY A 61 5.33 1.10 6.42
C GLY A 61 5.37 2.54 5.91
N ILE A 62 6.55 3.16 5.94
CA ILE A 62 6.76 4.55 5.51
C ILE A 62 7.68 4.60 4.28
N ASP A 63 7.17 5.17 3.20
CA ASP A 63 7.91 5.45 1.97
C ASP A 63 8.87 6.63 2.20
N PHE A 64 10.18 6.39 2.08
CA PHE A 64 11.29 7.35 2.13
C PHE A 64 11.98 7.53 0.77
N THR A 65 11.24 7.38 -0.32
CA THR A 65 11.74 7.60 -1.67
C THR A 65 12.00 9.09 -1.94
N LYS A 66 12.90 9.36 -2.88
CA LYS A 66 13.30 10.70 -3.30
C LYS A 66 12.16 11.52 -3.89
N SER A 67 11.12 10.89 -4.45
CA SER A 67 9.95 11.60 -4.97
C SER A 67 9.26 12.50 -3.94
N ASN A 68 9.38 12.19 -2.66
CA ASN A 68 8.85 13.01 -1.59
C ASN A 68 9.44 14.42 -1.54
N GLU A 69 10.62 14.66 -2.12
CA GLU A 69 11.22 16.00 -2.22
C GLU A 69 10.38 16.97 -3.06
N TRP A 70 9.68 16.48 -4.10
CA TRP A 70 8.95 17.34 -5.04
C TRP A 70 7.44 17.10 -5.07
N SER A 71 6.94 15.97 -4.56
CA SER A 71 5.50 15.67 -4.53
C SER A 71 4.68 16.68 -3.72
N GLY A 72 5.31 17.38 -2.75
CA GLY A 72 4.70 18.48 -2.02
C GLY A 72 4.56 19.80 -2.78
N ARG A 73 4.88 19.84 -4.09
CA ARG A 73 4.82 21.05 -4.94
C ARG A 73 3.49 21.80 -4.83
N HIS A 74 2.38 21.08 -4.83
CA HIS A 74 1.03 21.66 -4.81
C HIS A 74 0.34 21.50 -3.45
N SER A 75 0.61 20.44 -2.71
CA SER A 75 -0.08 20.08 -1.47
C SER A 75 0.63 20.56 -0.20
N PHE A 76 1.94 20.84 -0.26
CA PHE A 76 2.74 21.14 0.92
C PHE A 76 3.70 22.31 0.71
N ARG A 77 3.21 23.37 0.06
CA ARG A 77 3.93 24.65 -0.13
C ARG A 77 5.33 24.47 -0.74
N ARG A 78 5.46 23.53 -1.69
CA ARG A 78 6.73 23.20 -2.36
C ARG A 78 7.82 22.66 -1.43
N LYS A 79 7.47 22.20 -0.24
CA LYS A 79 8.38 21.50 0.68
C LYS A 79 8.35 19.99 0.41
N SER A 80 9.42 19.32 0.83
CA SER A 80 9.44 17.86 0.93
C SER A 80 8.30 17.38 1.83
N LEU A 81 7.65 16.28 1.47
CA LEU A 81 6.61 15.65 2.29
C LEU A 81 7.16 15.11 3.63
N HIS A 82 8.48 14.93 3.75
CA HIS A 82 9.15 14.59 5.02
C HIS A 82 9.74 15.78 5.78
N ALA A 83 9.50 17.03 5.36
CA ALA A 83 10.16 18.17 5.98
C ALA A 83 9.77 18.30 7.47
N ILE A 84 10.73 18.06 8.39
CA ILE A 84 10.54 18.28 9.82
C ILE A 84 10.68 19.77 10.12
N ASN A 85 9.60 20.40 10.57
CA ASN A 85 9.55 21.82 10.91
C ASN A 85 8.51 22.06 12.02
N GLY A 86 8.19 23.32 12.34
CA GLY A 86 7.20 23.65 13.40
C GLY A 86 5.76 23.23 13.09
N THR A 87 5.44 22.86 11.85
CA THR A 87 4.12 22.35 11.43
C THR A 87 4.24 20.89 10.98
N PRO A 88 3.30 20.00 11.39
CA PRO A 88 3.32 18.60 10.97
C PRO A 88 3.28 18.45 9.44
N ASN A 89 4.20 17.67 8.89
CA ASN A 89 4.16 17.29 7.48
C ASN A 89 3.06 16.23 7.21
N PRO A 90 2.74 15.94 5.93
CA PRO A 90 1.65 15.01 5.60
C PRO A 90 1.81 13.60 6.19
N TYR A 91 3.04 13.08 6.34
CA TYR A 91 3.26 11.80 7.01
C TYR A 91 2.96 11.89 8.52
N GLU A 92 3.39 12.95 9.21
CA GLU A 92 3.05 13.15 10.63
C GLU A 92 1.54 13.27 10.85
N GLN A 93 0.84 13.97 9.94
CA GLN A 93 -0.62 14.09 9.97
C GLN A 93 -1.30 12.73 9.77
N ALA A 94 -0.86 11.95 8.79
CA ALA A 94 -1.40 10.62 8.53
C ALA A 94 -1.19 9.67 9.71
N ILE A 95 0.04 9.59 10.25
CA ILE A 95 0.35 8.78 11.44
C ILE A 95 -0.55 9.19 12.61
N SER A 96 -0.74 10.49 12.84
CA SER A 96 -1.61 10.99 13.92
C SER A 96 -3.08 10.62 13.72
N ILE A 97 -3.60 10.72 12.49
CA ILE A 97 -4.99 10.36 12.19
C ILE A 97 -5.19 8.85 12.35
N ILE A 98 -4.29 8.03 11.80
CA ILE A 98 -4.33 6.58 11.94
C ILE A 98 -4.30 6.18 13.42
N GLY A 99 -3.41 6.77 14.21
CA GLY A 99 -3.34 6.52 15.65
C GLY A 99 -4.66 6.82 16.35
N ARG A 100 -5.23 8.01 16.15
CA ARG A 100 -6.51 8.38 16.78
C ARG A 100 -7.67 7.46 16.37
N THR A 101 -7.69 6.99 15.13
CA THR A 101 -8.79 6.15 14.63
C THR A 101 -8.64 4.68 15.01
N LEU A 102 -7.41 4.14 14.96
CA LEU A 102 -7.18 2.69 15.03
C LEU A 102 -6.56 2.19 16.33
N SER A 103 -5.92 3.05 17.14
CA SER A 103 -5.35 2.63 18.43
C SER A 103 -6.36 1.99 19.39
N PRO A 104 -7.67 2.38 19.42
CA PRO A 104 -8.66 1.70 20.26
C PRO A 104 -8.94 0.23 19.89
N PHE A 105 -8.43 -0.24 18.75
CA PHE A 105 -8.61 -1.60 18.24
C PHE A 105 -7.30 -2.38 18.17
N ASP A 106 -6.17 -1.80 18.59
CA ASP A 106 -4.88 -2.49 18.59
C ASP A 106 -4.70 -3.25 19.92
N ASP A 107 -4.49 -4.56 19.84
CA ASP A 107 -4.60 -5.45 21.00
C ASP A 107 -3.47 -5.26 22.03
N ASP A 108 -2.27 -4.93 21.56
CA ASP A 108 -1.06 -4.87 22.38
C ASP A 108 -0.40 -3.48 22.40
N ASN A 109 -0.88 -2.54 21.60
CA ASN A 109 -0.29 -1.22 21.39
C ASN A 109 1.17 -1.32 20.89
N LEU A 110 1.54 -2.43 20.24
CA LEU A 110 2.86 -2.67 19.68
C LEU A 110 2.78 -2.56 18.15
N ILE A 111 3.41 -1.51 17.62
CA ILE A 111 3.36 -1.19 16.19
C ILE A 111 4.72 -1.48 15.54
N PRO A 112 4.91 -2.65 14.90
CA PRO A 112 6.02 -2.84 13.97
C PRO A 112 6.04 -1.73 12.92
N CYS A 113 7.16 -1.01 12.87
CA CYS A 113 7.33 0.16 12.01
C CYS A 113 8.56 0.00 11.12
N PHE A 114 8.34 0.18 9.81
CA PHE A 114 9.35 -0.03 8.79
C PHE A 114 9.45 1.17 7.84
N GLY A 115 10.65 1.44 7.36
CA GLY A 115 10.91 2.38 6.27
C GLY A 115 11.42 1.66 5.03
N PHE A 116 11.16 2.23 3.85
CA PHE A 116 11.64 1.70 2.57
C PHE A 116 11.88 2.81 1.56
N GLY A 117 12.66 2.55 0.52
CA GLY A 117 12.93 3.51 -0.56
C GLY A 117 14.07 4.50 -0.29
N ASP A 118 14.71 4.44 0.88
CA ASP A 118 15.92 5.23 1.15
C ASP A 118 17.17 4.60 0.47
N ALA A 119 18.33 5.23 0.57
CA ALA A 119 19.57 4.75 -0.06
C ALA A 119 20.05 3.39 0.47
N SER A 120 19.64 2.99 1.67
CA SER A 120 20.00 1.67 2.21
C SER A 120 19.09 0.55 1.70
N THR A 121 17.83 0.86 1.35
CA THR A 121 16.82 -0.15 1.03
C THR A 121 16.44 -0.24 -0.46
N HIS A 122 16.51 0.87 -1.19
CA HIS A 122 16.06 0.97 -2.58
C HIS A 122 14.66 0.35 -2.77
N ASP A 123 14.47 -0.53 -3.75
CA ASP A 123 13.21 -1.21 -4.09
C ASP A 123 13.22 -2.70 -3.72
N HIS A 124 14.13 -3.15 -2.85
CA HIS A 124 14.33 -4.57 -2.56
C HIS A 124 14.24 -4.95 -1.09
N SER A 125 14.26 -3.99 -0.16
CA SER A 125 14.22 -4.28 1.27
C SER A 125 13.50 -3.20 2.07
N VAL A 126 13.39 -3.43 3.38
CA VAL A 126 12.87 -2.49 4.37
C VAL A 126 13.86 -2.39 5.53
N PHE A 127 13.89 -1.27 6.23
CA PHE A 127 14.60 -1.15 7.51
C PHE A 127 13.59 -0.98 8.65
N SER A 128 13.90 -1.56 9.80
CA SER A 128 13.09 -1.42 11.01
C SER A 128 13.40 -0.11 11.73
N PHE A 129 12.39 0.52 12.31
CA PHE A 129 12.55 1.79 13.05
C PHE A 129 13.50 1.64 14.24
N TYR A 130 13.48 0.49 14.91
CA TYR A 130 14.40 0.16 15.99
C TYR A 130 15.24 -1.09 15.63
N PRO A 131 16.45 -1.22 16.20
CA PRO A 131 17.25 -2.43 16.11
C PRO A 131 16.47 -3.66 16.58
N GLU A 132 16.89 -4.83 16.10
CA GLU A 132 16.32 -6.14 16.51
C GLU A 132 14.80 -6.25 16.27
N ASN A 133 14.25 -5.44 15.36
CA ASN A 133 12.81 -5.39 15.03
C ASN A 133 11.91 -5.05 16.24
N ARG A 134 12.41 -4.29 17.21
CA ARG A 134 11.58 -3.83 18.33
C ARG A 134 10.41 -2.97 17.80
N PRO A 135 9.14 -3.31 18.14
CA PRO A 135 7.99 -2.50 17.77
C PRO A 135 7.96 -1.17 18.55
N CYS A 136 7.29 -0.17 17.99
CA CYS A 136 6.96 1.06 18.71
C CYS A 136 5.81 0.80 19.69
N ARG A 137 5.82 1.47 20.85
CA ARG A 137 4.75 1.46 21.84
C ARG A 137 3.78 2.60 21.51
N GLY A 138 2.76 2.27 20.73
CA GLY A 138 1.75 3.21 20.26
C GLY A 138 2.24 4.23 19.22
N PHE A 139 1.29 4.95 18.65
CA PHE A 139 1.54 5.92 17.57
C PHE A 139 2.31 7.16 18.05
N GLU A 140 2.30 7.46 19.35
CA GLU A 140 3.15 8.50 19.93
C GLU A 140 4.64 8.16 19.76
N GLU A 141 5.06 6.91 20.05
CA GLU A 141 6.44 6.50 19.86
C GLU A 141 6.80 6.44 18.36
N VAL A 142 5.85 6.04 17.50
CA VAL A 142 6.01 6.10 16.04
C VAL A 142 6.35 7.52 15.57
N LEU A 143 5.59 8.52 16.00
CA LEU A 143 5.83 9.93 15.63
C LEU A 143 7.19 10.44 16.12
N VAL A 144 7.54 10.14 17.37
CA VAL A 144 8.83 10.51 17.94
C VAL A 144 9.96 9.88 17.13
N ARG A 145 9.86 8.58 16.85
CA ARG A 145 10.90 7.85 16.14
C ARG A 145 11.02 8.26 14.68
N TYR A 146 9.90 8.50 13.99
CA TYR A 146 9.88 9.06 12.64
C TYR A 146 10.68 10.38 12.57
N ARG A 147 10.43 11.32 13.48
CA ARG A 147 11.16 12.61 13.54
C ARG A 147 12.65 12.44 13.79
N GLN A 148 13.07 11.43 14.54
CA GLN A 148 14.48 11.13 14.79
C GLN A 148 15.18 10.53 13.57
N ILE A 149 14.50 9.65 12.82
CA ILE A 149 15.10 8.93 11.70
C ILE A 149 15.21 9.84 10.46
N VAL A 150 14.16 10.60 10.15
CA VAL A 150 14.07 11.40 8.90
C VAL A 150 15.32 12.23 8.58
N PRO A 151 15.92 13.00 9.51
CA PRO A 151 17.10 13.81 9.21
C PRO A 151 18.35 13.01 8.83
N HIS A 152 18.39 11.73 9.14
CA HIS A 152 19.54 10.84 8.91
C HIS A 152 19.37 9.97 7.67
N LEU A 153 18.22 10.05 6.98
CA LEU A 153 17.96 9.27 5.77
C LEU A 153 18.41 10.01 4.51
N ASN A 154 19.11 9.30 3.65
CA ASN A 154 19.32 9.72 2.27
C ASN A 154 18.16 9.21 1.43
N LEU A 155 17.23 10.09 1.07
CA LEU A 155 16.10 9.72 0.21
C LEU A 155 16.62 9.24 -1.16
N SER A 156 16.23 8.04 -1.56
CA SER A 156 16.70 7.38 -2.78
C SER A 156 15.55 6.75 -3.57
N GLY A 157 15.83 5.90 -4.54
CA GLY A 157 14.79 5.25 -5.32
C GLY A 157 14.45 5.99 -6.61
N ASN A 158 14.28 5.20 -7.66
CA ASN A 158 14.17 5.68 -9.03
C ASN A 158 12.70 5.84 -9.41
N LYS A 159 12.08 7.00 -9.13
CA LYS A 159 10.78 7.35 -9.74
C LYS A 159 10.68 8.83 -10.09
N ARG A 160 11.48 9.25 -11.07
CA ARG A 160 10.95 10.14 -12.11
C ARG A 160 10.52 9.24 -13.28
N PRO A 161 9.26 9.24 -13.73
CA PRO A 161 9.03 9.04 -15.15
C PRO A 161 9.72 10.24 -15.80
N THR A 162 10.87 10.02 -16.43
CA THR A 162 11.29 10.89 -17.50
C THR A 162 10.10 11.00 -18.43
N LEU A 163 9.46 12.17 -18.47
CA LEU A 163 8.63 12.58 -19.59
C LEU A 163 9.52 12.41 -20.81
N LEU A 164 9.34 11.30 -21.54
CA LEU A 164 9.84 11.20 -22.89
C LEU A 164 9.26 12.41 -23.62
N PRO A 165 10.06 13.28 -24.25
CA PRO A 165 9.52 14.34 -25.08
C PRO A 165 8.63 13.68 -26.14
N ALA A 166 7.41 14.19 -26.31
CA ALA A 166 6.53 13.75 -27.37
C ALA A 166 7.28 13.81 -28.71
N PRO A 167 7.17 12.79 -29.58
CA PRO A 167 7.84 12.83 -30.87
C PRO A 167 7.34 14.06 -31.63
N SER A 168 8.29 14.91 -32.05
CA SER A 168 8.02 16.00 -32.96
C SER A 168 7.39 15.42 -34.23
N VAL A 169 6.15 15.79 -34.50
CA VAL A 169 5.51 15.50 -35.79
C VAL A 169 6.28 16.30 -36.84
N GLN A 170 6.97 15.59 -37.75
CA GLN A 170 7.39 16.12 -39.05
C GLN A 170 6.29 15.82 -40.06
#